data_AF-A0A1Q5E9Y0-F1
#
_entry.id   AF-A0A1Q5E9Y0-F1
#
_cell.length_a   1.000
_cell.length_b   1.000
_cell.length_c   1.000
_cell.angle_alpha   90.00
_cell.angle_beta   90.00
_cell.angle_gamma   90.00
#
_symmetry.space_group_name_H-M   'P 1'
#
loop_
_entity.id
_entity.type
_entity.pdbx_description
1 polymer ?
#
loop_
_entity_poly.entity_id
_entity_poly.type
_entity_poly.pdbx_seq_one_letter_code
_entity_poly.pdbx_strand_id
1 'polypeptide(L)'
;MDDEAEAPSSGASFTGAPFIDPESDYPCCWFCPALRLPRSGFLVADRPSRDWPFDAADGFRYTVDTRTPVCVHPGRVGVAAELTARTYVDPPLPDAERDDPDGRPRRWWQLRRPGVRAVPARR
;
A
#
# COMPACT_ATOMS: atom_id res chain seq x y z
N MET A 1 15.57 -19.82 38.36
CA MET A 1 16.39 -18.73 37.76
C MET A 1 16.05 -18.83 36.29
N ASP A 2 14.85 -18.37 35.98
CA ASP A 2 14.19 -18.63 34.71
C ASP A 2 14.27 -17.32 33.94
N ASP A 3 14.95 -17.41 32.82
CA ASP A 3 15.38 -16.34 31.93
C ASP A 3 14.15 -15.76 31.22
N GLU A 4 13.63 -14.63 31.70
CA GLU A 4 12.64 -13.83 30.97
C GLU A 4 13.33 -13.16 29.77
N ALA A 5 13.27 -13.85 28.63
CA ALA A 5 13.61 -13.28 27.34
C ALA A 5 12.55 -12.23 26.94
N GLU A 6 12.73 -11.01 27.42
CA GLU A 6 11.98 -9.83 26.99
C GLU A 6 12.26 -9.57 25.50
N ALA A 7 11.28 -9.88 24.65
CA ALA A 7 11.35 -9.58 23.23
C ALA A 7 11.42 -8.05 23.03
N PRO A 8 12.28 -7.51 22.15
CA PRO A 8 12.27 -6.09 21.86
C PRO A 8 10.96 -5.73 21.14
N SER A 9 10.03 -5.16 21.88
CA SER A 9 8.82 -4.54 21.37
C SER A 9 9.24 -3.46 20.37
N SER A 10 9.26 -3.82 19.09
CA SER A 10 9.64 -2.96 17.97
C SER A 10 8.49 -1.99 17.66
N GLY A 11 8.06 -1.24 18.67
CA GLY A 11 7.12 -0.15 18.55
C GLY A 11 7.88 1.14 18.82
N ALA A 12 8.37 1.78 17.76
CA ALA A 12 8.88 3.15 17.88
C ALA A 12 7.77 4.00 18.53
N SER A 13 7.98 4.36 19.80
CA SER A 13 7.03 5.17 20.55
C SER A 13 7.27 6.62 20.18
N PHE A 14 6.45 7.15 19.27
CA PHE A 14 6.52 8.55 18.88
C PHE A 14 5.83 9.41 19.95
N THR A 15 6.60 10.12 20.77
CA THR A 15 6.06 11.07 21.75
C THR A 15 5.69 12.38 21.04
N GLY A 16 4.41 12.73 21.03
CA GLY A 16 3.91 14.00 20.46
C GLY A 16 2.45 13.93 20.05
N ALA A 17 1.81 15.08 19.89
CA ALA A 17 0.47 15.16 19.32
C ALA A 17 0.50 14.73 17.83
N PRO A 18 -0.61 14.19 17.30
CA PRO A 18 -0.76 13.99 15.87
C PRO A 18 -0.39 15.24 15.07
N PHE A 19 0.21 15.06 13.90
CA PHE A 19 0.64 16.18 13.08
C PHE A 19 -0.54 17.01 12.57
N ILE A 20 -1.68 16.37 12.34
CA ILE A 20 -2.92 17.04 11.98
C ILE A 20 -3.84 17.07 13.20
N ASP A 21 -4.35 18.26 13.49
CA ASP A 21 -5.34 18.48 14.53
C ASP A 21 -6.65 17.73 14.18
N PRO A 22 -7.19 16.89 15.09
CA PRO A 22 -8.47 16.22 14.86
C PRO A 22 -9.66 17.17 14.66
N GLU A 23 -9.56 18.44 15.11
CA GLU A 23 -10.57 19.48 14.85
C GLU A 23 -10.39 20.14 13.48
N SER A 24 -9.37 19.73 12.71
CA SER A 24 -9.09 20.30 11.41
C SER A 24 -10.02 19.75 10.32
N ASP A 25 -10.59 20.67 9.52
CA ASP A 25 -11.37 20.35 8.33
C ASP A 25 -10.53 19.80 7.15
N TYR A 26 -9.20 19.62 7.30
CA TYR A 26 -8.36 19.08 6.22
C TYR A 26 -8.68 17.60 5.98
N PRO A 27 -9.17 17.21 4.78
CA PRO A 27 -9.60 15.85 4.53
C PRO A 27 -8.39 14.94 4.27
N CYS A 28 -7.65 14.57 5.32
CA CYS A 28 -6.72 13.46 5.23
C CYS A 28 -7.46 12.15 4.96
N CYS A 29 -6.79 11.21 4.28
CA CYS A 29 -7.36 9.86 4.16
C CYS A 29 -7.40 9.21 5.55
N TRP A 30 -8.43 8.41 5.83
CA TRP A 30 -8.65 7.76 7.14
C TRP A 30 -7.45 6.95 7.67
N PHE A 31 -6.62 6.44 6.77
CA PHE A 31 -5.39 5.69 7.11
C PHE A 31 -4.12 6.55 7.05
N CYS A 32 -4.23 7.88 7.12
CA CYS A 32 -3.07 8.76 7.09
C CYS A 32 -2.27 8.64 8.40
N PRO A 33 -0.93 8.43 8.34
CA PRO A 33 -0.09 8.45 9.54
C PRO A 33 -0.20 9.76 10.33
N ALA A 34 -0.40 10.89 9.65
CA ALA A 34 -0.51 12.21 10.28
C ALA A 34 -1.69 12.36 11.25
N LEU A 35 -2.72 11.52 11.13
CA LEU A 35 -3.86 11.49 12.05
C LEU A 35 -3.54 10.80 13.38
N ARG A 36 -2.43 10.06 13.46
CA ARG A 36 -2.06 9.26 14.65
C ARG A 36 -0.66 9.57 15.18
N LEU A 37 0.22 10.12 14.34
CA LEU A 37 1.64 10.30 14.63
C LEU A 37 2.04 11.77 14.52
N PRO A 38 3.01 12.24 15.34
CA PRO A 38 3.63 13.55 15.15
C PRO A 38 4.38 13.61 13.82
N ARG A 39 4.75 14.82 13.38
CA ARG A 39 5.46 15.02 12.09
C ARG A 39 6.69 14.12 11.95
N SER A 40 7.47 14.01 13.02
CA SER A 40 8.70 13.20 13.05
C SER A 40 8.44 11.70 12.96
N GLY A 41 7.19 11.25 13.12
CA GLY A 41 6.81 9.84 13.13
C GLY A 41 6.52 9.23 11.76
N PHE A 42 6.56 10.01 10.68
CA PHE A 42 6.31 9.51 9.34
C PHE A 42 7.07 10.30 8.27
N LEU A 43 7.23 9.69 7.11
CA LEU A 43 7.77 10.29 5.89
C LEU A 43 6.65 10.56 4.88
N VAL A 44 6.92 11.46 3.94
CA VAL A 44 5.99 11.76 2.84
C VAL A 44 6.61 11.37 1.51
N ALA A 45 5.89 10.56 0.73
CA ALA A 45 6.27 10.14 -0.60
C ALA A 45 5.37 10.78 -1.67
N ASP A 46 5.91 10.96 -2.87
CA ASP A 46 5.20 11.53 -4.01
C ASP A 46 4.06 10.65 -4.54
N ARG A 47 4.19 9.32 -4.45
CA ARG A 47 3.17 8.34 -4.88
C ARG A 47 3.35 6.97 -4.20
N PRO A 48 2.37 6.05 -4.32
CA PRO A 48 2.55 4.66 -3.90
C PRO A 48 3.71 3.95 -4.62
N SER A 49 4.44 3.09 -3.89
CA SER A 49 5.54 2.27 -4.42
C SER A 49 5.56 0.88 -3.76
N ARG A 50 6.30 -0.05 -4.37
CA ARG A 50 6.72 -1.31 -3.74
C ARG A 50 7.76 -1.10 -2.64
N ASP A 51 8.48 0.02 -2.67
CA ASP A 51 9.45 0.40 -1.64
C ASP A 51 8.77 0.80 -0.31
N TRP A 52 7.45 1.03 -0.33
CA TRP A 52 6.62 1.22 0.86
C TRP A 52 5.26 0.51 0.73
N PRO A 53 5.24 -0.82 0.93
CA PRO A 53 4.01 -1.61 0.82
C PRO A 53 3.00 -1.20 1.89
N PHE A 54 1.72 -1.39 1.57
CA PHE A 54 0.62 -1.20 2.50
C PHE A 54 0.53 -2.38 3.46
N ASP A 55 0.39 -2.08 4.75
CA ASP A 55 0.22 -3.02 5.83
C ASP A 55 -1.25 -2.98 6.30
N ALA A 56 -1.93 -4.11 6.18
CA ALA A 56 -3.36 -4.20 6.51
C ALA A 56 -3.64 -4.25 8.01
N ALA A 57 -2.61 -4.49 8.85
CA ALA A 57 -2.78 -4.56 10.30
C ALA A 57 -3.16 -3.20 10.90
N ASP A 58 -2.58 -2.11 10.38
CA ASP A 58 -2.80 -0.74 10.88
C ASP A 58 -3.26 0.26 9.80
N GLY A 59 -3.14 -0.12 8.52
CA GLY A 59 -3.51 0.68 7.36
C GLY A 59 -2.41 1.61 6.85
N PHE A 60 -1.17 1.52 7.38
CA PHE A 60 -0.07 2.38 6.95
C PHE A 60 0.73 1.76 5.81
N ARG A 61 1.52 2.62 5.16
CA ARG A 61 2.59 2.18 4.26
C ARG A 61 3.91 2.34 4.99
N TYR A 62 4.86 1.45 4.75
CA TYR A 62 6.11 1.43 5.51
C TYR A 62 7.31 1.31 4.62
N THR A 63 8.34 2.12 4.82
CA THR A 63 9.65 1.87 4.20
C THR A 63 10.11 0.44 4.51
N VAL A 64 10.61 -0.27 3.49
CA VAL A 64 11.02 -1.68 3.64
C VAL A 64 12.16 -1.83 4.65
N ASP A 65 13.11 -0.89 4.67
CA ASP A 65 14.32 -1.02 5.49
C ASP A 65 14.12 -0.61 6.95
N THR A 66 13.49 0.55 7.18
CA THR A 66 13.40 1.17 8.52
C THR A 66 12.04 1.00 9.18
N ARG A 67 11.06 0.41 8.47
CA ARG A 67 9.67 0.29 8.94
C ARG A 67 9.10 1.63 9.43
N THR A 68 9.45 2.72 8.74
CA THR A 68 8.92 4.06 9.03
C THR A 68 7.60 4.26 8.28
N PRO A 69 6.52 4.69 8.94
CA PRO A 69 5.26 5.00 8.26
C PRO A 69 5.41 6.04 7.15
N VAL A 70 4.66 5.90 6.06
CA VAL A 70 4.73 6.74 4.86
C VAL A 70 3.34 7.22 4.46
N CYS A 71 3.16 8.53 4.36
CA CYS A 71 2.02 9.15 3.67
C CYS A 71 2.35 9.34 2.19
N VAL A 72 1.43 9.00 1.29
CA VAL A 72 1.60 9.16 -0.17
C VAL A 72 0.83 10.37 -0.73
N HIS A 73 0.39 11.28 0.14
CA HIS A 73 -0.45 12.41 -0.22
C HIS A 73 0.16 13.73 0.30
N PRO A 74 1.27 14.21 -0.30
CA PRO A 74 1.98 15.42 0.15
C PRO A 74 1.04 16.64 0.26
N GLY A 75 0.18 16.85 -0.73
CA GLY A 75 -0.79 17.95 -0.73
C GLY A 75 -1.85 17.85 0.36
N ARG A 76 -2.20 16.65 0.86
CA ARG A 76 -3.17 16.50 1.95
C ARG A 76 -2.58 16.78 3.33
N VAL A 77 -1.27 16.58 3.48
CA VAL A 77 -0.56 16.85 4.74
C VAL A 77 0.19 18.18 4.71
N GLY A 78 0.24 18.89 3.56
CA GLY A 78 0.95 20.17 3.45
C GLY A 78 2.48 20.03 3.57
N VAL A 79 3.03 18.86 3.25
CA VAL A 79 4.47 18.57 3.34
C VAL A 79 4.96 18.15 1.96
N ALA A 80 6.13 18.66 1.55
CA ALA A 80 6.77 18.24 0.32
C ALA A 80 7.14 16.75 0.37
N ALA A 81 7.18 16.09 -0.78
CA ALA A 81 7.65 14.70 -0.84
C ALA A 81 9.14 14.64 -0.47
N GLU A 82 9.45 13.85 0.55
CA GLU A 82 10.81 13.49 0.98
C GLU A 82 11.32 12.27 0.21
N LEU A 83 10.40 11.41 -0.24
CA LEU A 83 10.68 10.20 -0.99
C LEU A 83 10.08 10.30 -2.39
N THR A 84 10.89 9.93 -3.38
CA THR A 84 10.44 9.73 -4.77
C THR A 84 10.33 8.25 -5.05
N ALA A 85 9.13 7.77 -5.39
CA ALA A 85 8.93 6.38 -5.76
C ALA A 85 9.76 6.03 -7.00
N ARG A 86 10.32 4.82 -7.00
CA ARG A 86 10.97 4.29 -8.20
C ARG A 86 9.96 4.12 -9.31
N THR A 87 10.29 4.60 -10.50
CA THR A 87 9.48 4.33 -11.69
C THR A 87 9.54 2.84 -11.95
N TYR A 88 8.37 2.20 -12.00
CA TYR A 88 8.31 0.81 -12.38
C TYR A 88 8.71 0.71 -13.85
N VAL A 89 9.82 0.02 -14.10
CA VAL A 89 10.21 -0.40 -15.44
C VAL A 89 9.66 -1.81 -15.59
N ASP A 90 8.77 -2.01 -16.57
CA ASP A 90 8.31 -3.35 -16.90
C ASP A 90 9.55 -4.23 -17.17
N PRO A 91 9.68 -5.39 -16.49
CA PRO A 91 10.66 -6.36 -16.93
C PRO A 91 10.37 -6.68 -18.40
N PRO A 92 11.40 -6.89 -19.24
CA PRO A 92 11.18 -7.28 -20.62
C PRO A 92 10.20 -8.45 -20.64
N LEU A 93 9.16 -8.36 -21.49
CA LEU A 93 8.24 -9.48 -21.69
C LEU A 93 9.09 -10.71 -22.00
N PRO A 94 8.77 -11.89 -21.44
CA PRO A 94 9.47 -13.10 -21.81
C PRO A 94 9.45 -13.22 -23.34
N ASP A 95 10.59 -13.56 -23.93
CA ASP A 95 10.66 -13.80 -25.36
C ASP A 95 9.56 -14.79 -25.74
N ALA A 96 8.79 -14.46 -26.79
CA ALA A 96 7.69 -15.28 -27.29
C ALA A 96 8.24 -16.53 -28.00
N GLU A 97 9.01 -17.36 -27.30
CA GLU A 97 9.65 -18.57 -27.80
C GLU A 97 9.37 -19.68 -26.78
N ARG A 98 8.63 -20.75 -27.05
CA ARG A 98 8.08 -21.34 -28.28
C ARG A 98 6.73 -21.94 -27.92
N ASP A 99 5.79 -21.93 -28.87
CA ASP A 99 4.65 -22.85 -28.85
C ASP A 99 5.17 -24.27 -28.58
N ASP A 100 4.76 -24.83 -27.45
CA ASP A 100 4.87 -26.26 -27.18
C ASP A 100 4.00 -26.97 -28.23
N PRO A 101 4.56 -27.82 -29.12
CA PRO A 101 3.79 -28.49 -30.16
C PRO A 101 2.73 -29.46 -29.59
N ASP A 102 2.79 -29.76 -28.29
CA ASP A 102 1.84 -30.64 -27.58
C ASP A 102 0.54 -29.96 -27.08
N GLY A 103 0.26 -28.73 -27.53
CA GLY A 103 -1.11 -28.32 -27.85
C GLY A 103 -2.18 -28.45 -26.75
N ARG A 104 -1.85 -28.27 -25.46
CA ARG A 104 -2.88 -28.04 -24.42
C ARG A 104 -2.90 -26.58 -23.99
N PRO A 105 -3.81 -25.75 -24.53
CA PRO A 105 -3.94 -24.37 -24.08
C PRO A 105 -4.44 -24.32 -22.64
N ARG A 106 -3.62 -23.79 -21.73
CA ARG A 106 -4.01 -23.47 -20.35
C ARG A 106 -4.99 -22.30 -20.35
N ARG A 107 -6.29 -22.60 -20.49
CA ARG A 107 -7.40 -21.63 -20.42
C ARG A 107 -7.78 -21.33 -18.97
N TRP A 108 -6.96 -20.57 -18.25
CA TRP A 108 -7.29 -20.15 -16.88
C TRP A 108 -8.11 -18.85 -16.80
N TRP A 109 -8.28 -18.15 -17.93
CA TRP A 109 -9.00 -16.87 -17.99
C TRP A 109 -10.50 -16.95 -18.33
N GLN A 110 -11.06 -18.15 -18.56
CA GLN A 110 -12.46 -18.29 -19.01
C GLN A 110 -13.51 -18.37 -17.88
N LEU A 111 -13.12 -18.30 -16.60
CA LEU A 111 -14.06 -18.42 -15.47
C LEU A 111 -14.58 -17.10 -14.89
N ARG A 112 -14.40 -15.96 -15.57
CA ARG A 112 -15.08 -14.69 -15.21
C ARG A 112 -15.87 -14.12 -16.38
N ARG A 113 -17.01 -14.75 -16.68
CA ARG A 113 -18.17 -14.05 -17.24
C ARG A 113 -19.36 -14.29 -16.31
N PRO A 114 -19.81 -13.30 -15.51
CA PRO A 114 -21.10 -13.40 -14.84
C PRO A 114 -22.19 -13.42 -15.92
N GLY A 115 -23.02 -14.47 -15.88
CA GLY A 115 -24.13 -14.66 -16.81
C GLY A 115 -25.14 -13.53 -16.69
N VAL A 116 -25.34 -12.80 -17.78
CA VAL A 116 -26.50 -11.93 -17.96
C VAL A 116 -27.68 -12.87 -18.25
N ARG A 117 -28.52 -13.14 -17.24
CA ARG A 117 -29.82 -13.77 -17.46
C ARG A 117 -30.69 -12.77 -18.23
N ALA A 118 -30.91 -13.03 -19.52
CA ALA A 118 -31.89 -12.32 -20.31
C ALA A 118 -33.29 -12.59 -19.76
N VAL A 119 -34.01 -11.52 -19.41
CA VAL A 119 -35.44 -11.54 -19.06
C VAL A 119 -36.24 -11.49 -20.38
N PRO A 120 -37.15 -12.43 -20.67
CA PRO A 120 -37.97 -12.32 -21.87
C PRO A 120 -39.03 -11.22 -21.70
N ALA A 121 -39.05 -10.27 -22.63
CA ALA A 121 -40.12 -9.30 -22.77
C ALA A 121 -41.40 -9.99 -23.25
N ARG A 122 -42.51 -9.81 -22.53
CA ARG A 122 -43.85 -10.20 -22.98
C ARG A 122 -44.34 -9.19 -24.02
N ARG A 123 -44.93 -9.71 -25.09
CA ARG A 123 -45.74 -8.94 -26.05
C ARG A 123 -47.15 -8.75 -25.54
#